data_AF-A0A7K4FMH1-F1
#
_entry.id   AF-A0A7K4FMH1-F1
#
_cell.length_a   1.000
_cell.length_b   1.000
_cell.length_c   1.000
_cell.angle_alpha   90.00
_cell.angle_beta   90.00
_cell.angle_gamma   90.00
#
_symmetry.space_group_name_H-M   'P 1'
#
loop_
_entity.id
_entity.type
_entity.pdbx_description
1 polymer ?
#
loop_
_entity_poly.entity_id
_entity_poly.type
_entity_poly.pdbx_seq_one_letter_code
_entity_poly.pdbx_strand_id
1 'polypeptide(L)'
;MAVDPVCGMYVSEDSKIYSDRDGTRYYFCSQGCKDKFDKPDSESKGLKIKLIVAWPFSIAIIVINYLFSFPLKNYVLLLLVLPVQFYVGLDFYKGAYAAIKNKMGNMDLLISLGTLTAFFFSLIITLVPGLFPVKYTYFDASAFIITLLMTGGYIEDLTKKRANSSANALLSLIPDRVHILKEGIAKDIPMENLVAGDIIQIKPGENIPADGTVVDGTSEIDESMLTGEAESVLKAPGSPVTSGTLNLNGVLSVKVTATGKNSTVNKLYSMIQMASMGRAKIQKISDIFSSYFVPIVLAAAFSSALFWYFYLRSVSNPLYSIIAILVFV
;
A
#
# COMPACT_ATOMS: atom_id res chain seq x y z
N MET A 1 -4.86 19.83 12.11
CA MET A 1 -4.21 19.36 10.87
C MET A 1 -4.26 17.85 10.89
N ALA A 2 -4.94 17.27 9.92
CA ALA A 2 -5.04 15.82 9.78
C ALA A 2 -3.74 15.26 9.20
N VAL A 3 -3.47 13.98 9.47
CA VAL A 3 -2.36 13.25 8.86
C VAL A 3 -2.96 12.23 7.92
N ASP A 4 -2.53 12.23 6.66
CA ASP A 4 -2.93 11.22 5.69
C ASP A 4 -2.46 9.83 6.18
N PRO A 5 -3.36 8.85 6.39
CA PRO A 5 -3.00 7.56 6.95
C PRO A 5 -2.20 6.66 5.99
N VAL A 6 -2.13 7.01 4.69
CA VAL A 6 -1.40 6.28 3.65
C VAL A 6 -0.03 6.92 3.38
N CYS A 7 0.02 8.23 3.18
CA CYS A 7 1.26 8.95 2.83
C CYS A 7 1.96 9.57 4.06
N GLY A 8 1.28 9.73 5.19
CA GLY A 8 1.84 10.34 6.41
C GLY A 8 2.04 11.86 6.32
N MET A 9 1.59 12.50 5.23
CA MET A 9 1.70 13.95 5.04
C MET A 9 0.63 14.70 5.85
N TYR A 10 0.96 15.92 6.27
CA TYR A 10 0.00 16.81 6.91
C TYR A 10 -0.95 17.39 5.87
N VAL A 11 -2.24 17.23 6.13
CA VAL A 11 -3.33 17.70 5.28
C VAL A 11 -4.18 18.65 6.11
N SER A 12 -4.59 19.77 5.52
CA SER A 12 -5.59 20.63 6.15
C SER A 12 -6.91 19.86 6.29
N GLU A 13 -7.61 20.07 7.41
CA GLU A 13 -8.94 19.48 7.64
C GLU A 13 -10.01 20.03 6.67
N ASP A 14 -9.64 21.06 5.88
CA ASP A 14 -10.46 21.63 4.81
C ASP A 14 -10.24 20.93 3.44
N SER A 15 -9.46 19.84 3.39
CA SER A 15 -9.19 19.10 2.15
C SER A 15 -10.46 18.48 1.58
N LYS A 16 -10.70 18.70 0.27
CA LYS A 16 -11.82 18.10 -0.47
C LYS A 16 -11.66 16.58 -0.67
N ILE A 17 -10.50 16.02 -0.38
CA ILE A 17 -10.19 14.61 -0.56
C ILE A 17 -10.24 13.94 0.82
N TYR A 18 -11.38 13.34 1.15
CA TYR A 18 -11.60 12.63 2.40
C TYR A 18 -12.31 11.30 2.16
N SER A 19 -12.20 10.38 3.11
CA SER A 19 -12.94 9.12 3.14
C SER A 19 -13.45 8.87 4.55
N ASP A 20 -14.72 8.50 4.66
CA ASP A 20 -15.36 8.16 5.92
C ASP A 20 -15.35 6.63 6.05
N ARG A 21 -14.50 6.12 6.94
CA ARG A 21 -14.39 4.67 7.20
C ARG A 21 -14.52 4.43 8.69
N ASP A 22 -15.36 3.46 9.05
CA ASP A 22 -15.62 3.10 10.44
C ASP A 22 -16.02 4.30 11.32
N GLY A 23 -16.70 5.30 10.75
CA GLY A 23 -17.20 6.49 11.47
C GLY A 23 -16.13 7.52 11.80
N THR A 24 -14.90 7.34 11.30
CA THR A 24 -13.81 8.34 11.37
C THR A 24 -13.61 8.94 9.99
N ARG A 25 -13.52 10.28 9.91
CA ARG A 25 -13.18 10.99 8.68
C ARG A 25 -11.66 11.07 8.53
N TYR A 26 -11.15 10.46 7.47
CA TYR A 26 -9.73 10.53 7.09
C TYR A 26 -9.56 11.53 5.94
N TYR A 27 -8.53 12.37 6.02
CA TYR A 27 -8.18 13.33 4.98
C TYR A 27 -6.94 12.89 4.23
N PHE A 28 -6.91 13.10 2.91
CA PHE A 28 -5.85 12.59 2.05
C PHE A 28 -5.14 13.71 1.30
N CYS A 29 -3.85 13.49 1.09
CA CYS A 29 -2.94 14.36 0.38
C CYS A 29 -3.15 14.29 -1.15
N SER A 30 -3.67 13.18 -1.65
CA SER A 30 -3.99 12.97 -3.07
C SER A 30 -5.08 11.93 -3.26
N GLN A 31 -5.73 11.95 -4.43
CA GLN A 31 -6.73 10.94 -4.81
C GLN A 31 -6.14 9.52 -4.76
N GLY A 32 -4.86 9.35 -5.11
CA GLY A 32 -4.19 8.05 -5.03
C GLY A 32 -4.04 7.53 -3.61
N CYS A 33 -3.87 8.41 -2.61
CA CYS A 33 -3.82 8.00 -1.20
C CYS A 33 -5.20 7.61 -0.68
N LYS A 34 -6.25 8.34 -1.09
CA LYS A 34 -7.65 7.95 -0.82
C LYS A 34 -7.98 6.59 -1.45
N ASP A 35 -7.64 6.38 -2.71
CA ASP A 35 -7.94 5.13 -3.42
C ASP A 35 -7.18 3.92 -2.81
N LYS A 36 -5.93 4.14 -2.39
CA LYS A 36 -5.13 3.18 -1.60
C LYS A 36 -5.81 2.79 -0.29
N PHE A 37 -6.36 3.78 0.41
CA PHE A 37 -7.06 3.57 1.67
C PHE A 37 -8.38 2.85 1.47
N ASP A 38 -9.15 3.23 0.45
CA ASP A 38 -10.49 2.68 0.18
C ASP A 38 -10.43 1.26 -0.40
N LYS A 39 -9.41 0.93 -1.20
CA LYS A 39 -9.30 -0.37 -1.91
C LYS A 39 -7.89 -0.99 -1.84
N PRO A 40 -7.43 -1.45 -0.66
CA PRO A 40 -6.07 -1.98 -0.48
C PRO A 40 -5.78 -3.30 -1.24
N ASP A 41 -6.81 -4.06 -1.60
CA ASP A 41 -6.65 -5.35 -2.29
C ASP A 41 -6.61 -5.24 -3.82
N SER A 42 -7.29 -4.25 -4.41
CA SER A 42 -7.26 -4.07 -5.86
C SER A 42 -5.93 -3.52 -6.36
N GLU A 43 -5.28 -2.67 -5.57
CA GLU A 43 -4.03 -2.04 -5.98
C GLU A 43 -2.85 -3.02 -5.95
N SER A 44 -2.79 -3.89 -4.93
CA SER A 44 -1.77 -4.94 -4.83
C SER A 44 -1.91 -5.99 -5.95
N LYS A 45 -3.15 -6.30 -6.39
CA LYS A 45 -3.37 -7.11 -7.60
C LYS A 45 -2.85 -6.41 -8.86
N GLY A 46 -3.09 -5.10 -8.98
CA GLY A 46 -2.56 -4.27 -10.07
C GLY A 46 -1.03 -4.27 -10.11
N LEU A 47 -0.37 -4.17 -8.96
CA LEU A 47 1.09 -4.17 -8.85
C LEU A 47 1.71 -5.52 -9.26
N LYS A 48 1.08 -6.64 -8.89
CA LYS A 48 1.49 -7.98 -9.35
C LYS A 48 1.40 -8.13 -10.87
N ILE A 49 0.30 -7.67 -11.47
CA ILE A 49 0.12 -7.72 -12.93
C ILE A 49 1.20 -6.90 -13.63
N LYS A 50 1.47 -5.68 -13.14
CA LYS A 50 2.53 -4.83 -13.68
C LYS A 50 3.91 -5.51 -13.58
N LEU A 51 4.22 -6.21 -12.49
CA LEU A 51 5.47 -6.96 -12.35
C LEU A 51 5.57 -8.16 -13.30
N ILE A 52 4.47 -8.89 -13.49
CA ILE A 52 4.40 -9.99 -14.45
C ILE A 52 4.64 -9.49 -15.88
N VAL A 53 4.26 -8.25 -16.19
CA VAL A 53 4.59 -7.61 -17.47
C VAL A 53 6.02 -7.08 -17.48
N ALA A 54 6.49 -6.43 -16.42
CA ALA A 54 7.80 -5.76 -16.39
C ALA A 54 8.97 -6.73 -16.56
N TRP A 55 8.97 -7.85 -15.83
CA TRP A 55 10.11 -8.77 -15.80
C TRP A 55 10.40 -9.48 -17.15
N PRO A 56 9.41 -10.07 -17.85
CA PRO A 56 9.65 -10.71 -19.14
C PRO A 56 10.19 -9.73 -20.18
N PHE A 57 9.63 -8.51 -20.25
CA PHE A 57 10.08 -7.50 -21.20
C PHE A 57 11.47 -6.98 -20.85
N SER A 58 11.77 -6.70 -19.58
CA SER A 58 13.10 -6.25 -19.15
C SER A 58 14.17 -7.32 -19.32
N ILE A 59 13.87 -8.59 -19.03
CA ILE A 59 14.79 -9.71 -19.31
C ILE A 59 15.02 -9.84 -20.81
N ALA A 60 13.98 -9.78 -21.63
CA ALA A 60 14.12 -9.84 -23.08
C ALA A 60 14.99 -8.70 -23.62
N ILE A 61 14.82 -7.47 -23.12
CA ILE A 61 15.63 -6.31 -23.48
C ILE A 61 17.11 -6.56 -23.13
N ILE A 62 17.42 -7.02 -21.91
CA ILE A 62 18.80 -7.33 -21.50
C ILE A 62 19.39 -8.43 -22.39
N VAL A 63 18.68 -9.54 -22.56
CA VAL A 63 19.17 -10.67 -23.38
C VAL A 63 19.43 -10.21 -24.81
N ILE A 64 18.51 -9.50 -25.45
CA ILE A 64 18.68 -8.99 -26.81
C ILE A 64 19.80 -7.94 -26.87
N ASN A 65 19.92 -7.09 -25.85
CA ASN A 65 20.94 -6.03 -25.83
C ASN A 65 22.36 -6.58 -25.69
N TYR A 66 22.58 -7.64 -24.91
CA TYR A 66 23.92 -8.14 -24.63
C TYR A 66 24.31 -9.40 -25.43
N LEU A 67 23.37 -10.28 -25.79
CA LEU A 67 23.69 -11.54 -26.50
C LEU A 67 23.55 -11.44 -28.03
N PHE A 68 22.71 -10.54 -28.54
CA PHE A 68 22.36 -10.51 -29.95
C PHE A 68 22.80 -9.19 -30.63
N SER A 69 23.33 -9.30 -31.84
CA SER A 69 23.75 -8.17 -32.67
C SER A 69 23.21 -8.32 -34.08
N PHE A 70 22.13 -7.60 -34.38
CA PHE A 70 21.48 -7.57 -35.70
C PHE A 70 21.08 -6.14 -36.07
N PRO A 71 20.95 -5.80 -37.37
CA PRO A 71 20.77 -4.42 -37.83
C PRO A 71 19.48 -3.74 -37.34
N LEU A 72 18.42 -4.51 -37.07
CA LEU A 72 17.13 -3.99 -36.56
C LEU A 72 17.02 -4.01 -35.02
N LYS A 73 18.11 -4.27 -34.31
CA LYS A 73 18.12 -4.44 -32.85
C LYS A 73 17.49 -3.27 -32.11
N ASN A 74 17.87 -2.05 -32.44
CA ASN A 74 17.39 -0.86 -31.72
C ASN A 74 15.88 -0.66 -31.87
N TYR A 75 15.30 -1.03 -33.01
CA TYR A 75 13.85 -0.99 -33.23
C TYR A 75 13.11 -2.05 -32.42
N VAL A 76 13.69 -3.25 -32.28
CA VAL A 76 13.12 -4.32 -31.43
C VAL A 76 13.19 -3.92 -29.95
N LEU A 77 14.33 -3.36 -29.50
CA LEU A 77 14.48 -2.85 -28.14
C LEU A 77 13.49 -1.70 -27.85
N LEU A 78 13.29 -0.80 -28.81
CA LEU A 78 12.27 0.25 -28.73
C LEU A 78 10.87 -0.34 -28.53
N LEU A 79 10.48 -1.34 -29.32
CA LEU A 79 9.16 -1.97 -29.19
C LEU A 79 8.97 -2.63 -27.81
N LEU A 80 10.00 -3.32 -27.31
CA LEU A 80 9.96 -4.02 -26.03
C LEU A 80 9.96 -3.08 -24.82
N VAL A 81 10.59 -1.90 -24.92
CA VAL A 81 10.63 -0.97 -23.79
C VAL A 81 9.31 -0.22 -23.61
N LEU A 82 8.51 -0.04 -24.66
CA LEU A 82 7.27 0.74 -24.59
C LEU A 82 6.28 0.27 -23.50
N PRO A 83 5.97 -1.04 -23.35
CA PRO A 83 5.13 -1.53 -22.27
C PRO A 83 5.74 -1.25 -20.88
N VAL A 84 7.06 -1.39 -20.73
CA VAL A 84 7.70 -1.14 -19.43
C VAL A 84 7.70 0.36 -19.12
N GLN A 85 8.06 1.20 -20.08
CA GLN A 85 8.12 2.65 -19.91
C GLN A 85 6.73 3.24 -19.64
N PHE A 86 5.73 2.93 -20.48
CA PHE A 86 4.45 3.64 -20.50
C PHE A 86 3.28 2.89 -19.88
N TYR A 87 3.40 1.61 -19.51
CA TYR A 87 2.35 0.93 -18.73
C TYR A 87 2.80 0.73 -17.29
N VAL A 88 4.01 0.20 -17.10
CA VAL A 88 4.58 -0.03 -15.78
C VAL A 88 5.07 1.29 -15.16
N GLY A 89 5.79 2.12 -15.91
CA GLY A 89 6.34 3.40 -15.43
C GLY A 89 5.31 4.50 -15.12
N LEU A 90 4.03 4.33 -15.47
CA LEU A 90 3.00 5.36 -15.27
C LEU A 90 2.83 5.81 -13.83
N ASP A 91 3.01 4.90 -12.87
CA ASP A 91 2.85 5.24 -11.45
C ASP A 91 3.92 6.24 -11.01
N PHE A 92 5.17 6.03 -11.46
CA PHE A 92 6.27 6.96 -11.22
C PHE A 92 6.00 8.32 -11.89
N TYR A 93 5.49 8.34 -13.12
CA TYR A 93 5.19 9.62 -13.80
C TYR A 93 4.07 10.40 -13.13
N LYS A 94 3.01 9.73 -12.67
CA LYS A 94 1.95 10.37 -11.88
C LYS A 94 2.51 10.94 -10.57
N GLY A 95 3.36 10.18 -9.89
CA GLY A 95 4.04 10.60 -8.68
C GLY A 95 4.94 11.82 -8.90
N ALA A 96 5.77 11.80 -9.94
CA ALA A 96 6.63 12.91 -10.34
C ALA A 96 5.84 14.18 -10.68
N TYR A 97 4.72 14.04 -11.41
CA TYR A 97 3.86 15.17 -11.74
C TYR A 97 3.24 15.81 -10.48
N ALA A 98 2.77 14.98 -9.54
CA ALA A 98 2.26 15.46 -8.26
C ALA A 98 3.35 16.16 -7.42
N ALA A 99 4.58 15.64 -7.44
CA ALA A 99 5.73 16.22 -6.74
C ALA A 99 6.08 17.63 -7.26
N ILE A 100 6.12 17.79 -8.58
CA ILE A 100 6.34 19.08 -9.24
C ILE A 100 5.24 20.07 -8.86
N LYS A 101 3.97 19.64 -8.94
CA LYS A 101 2.82 20.49 -8.61
C LYS A 101 2.87 20.99 -7.16
N ASN A 102 3.30 20.14 -6.24
CA ASN A 102 3.34 20.44 -4.81
C ASN A 102 4.68 21.03 -4.35
N LYS A 103 5.66 21.23 -5.25
CA LYS A 103 7.02 21.72 -4.94
C LYS A 103 7.74 20.90 -3.86
N MET A 104 7.51 19.58 -3.85
CA MET A 104 8.18 18.66 -2.92
C MET A 104 9.04 17.68 -3.71
N GLY A 105 10.27 17.41 -3.25
CA GLY A 105 11.12 16.38 -3.83
C GLY A 105 10.65 14.99 -3.41
N ASN A 106 10.33 14.12 -4.38
CA ASN A 106 9.99 12.73 -4.14
C ASN A 106 10.88 11.78 -4.97
N MET A 107 10.95 10.51 -4.54
CA MET A 107 11.73 9.47 -5.23
C MET A 107 11.27 9.27 -6.68
N ASP A 108 9.96 9.38 -6.94
CA ASP A 108 9.39 9.20 -8.28
C ASP A 108 9.89 10.24 -9.30
N LEU A 109 10.18 11.47 -8.86
CA LEU A 109 10.70 12.53 -9.73
C LEU A 109 12.06 12.16 -10.31
N LEU A 110 12.96 11.67 -9.48
CA LEU A 110 14.31 11.27 -9.91
C LEU A 110 14.25 10.08 -10.88
N ILE A 111 13.44 9.07 -10.54
CA ILE A 111 13.23 7.89 -11.40
C ILE A 111 12.65 8.30 -12.74
N SER A 112 11.62 9.13 -12.72
CA SER A 112 10.93 9.58 -13.93
C SER A 112 11.87 10.37 -14.84
N LEU A 113 12.66 11.29 -14.26
CA LEU A 113 13.60 12.09 -15.05
C LEU A 113 14.69 11.21 -15.68
N GLY A 114 15.32 10.33 -14.91
CA GLY A 114 16.38 9.45 -15.44
C GLY A 114 15.87 8.49 -16.51
N THR A 115 14.76 7.80 -16.23
CA THR A 115 14.19 6.81 -17.16
C THR A 115 13.62 7.45 -18.43
N LEU A 116 13.00 8.64 -18.35
CA LEU A 116 12.56 9.38 -19.53
C LEU A 116 13.75 9.90 -20.33
N THR A 117 14.78 10.43 -19.67
CA THR A 117 15.98 10.91 -20.35
C THR A 117 16.67 9.78 -21.11
N ALA A 118 16.86 8.63 -20.45
CA ALA A 118 17.41 7.42 -21.07
C ALA A 118 16.57 6.95 -22.27
N PHE A 119 15.24 6.93 -22.13
CA PHE A 119 14.32 6.53 -23.19
C PHE A 119 14.37 7.50 -24.39
N PHE A 120 14.25 8.81 -24.16
CA PHE A 120 14.24 9.80 -25.25
C PHE A 120 15.60 9.89 -25.94
N PHE A 121 16.70 9.81 -25.20
CA PHE A 121 18.03 9.75 -25.79
C PHE A 121 18.18 8.53 -26.71
N SER A 122 17.73 7.37 -26.25
CA SER A 122 17.75 6.12 -27.03
C SER A 122 16.80 6.17 -28.23
N LEU A 123 15.64 6.84 -28.10
CA LEU A 123 14.68 7.05 -29.17
C LEU A 123 15.29 7.90 -30.30
N ILE A 124 15.98 8.99 -29.96
CA ILE A 124 16.63 9.88 -30.94
C ILE A 124 17.73 9.11 -31.70
N ILE A 125 18.57 8.34 -31.01
CA ILE A 125 19.61 7.50 -31.64
C ILE A 125 18.98 6.47 -32.61
N THR A 126 17.81 5.94 -32.25
CA THR A 126 17.11 4.92 -33.06
C THR A 126 16.45 5.51 -34.30
N LEU A 127 15.80 6.67 -34.19
CA LEU A 127 15.07 7.31 -35.28
C LEU A 127 15.96 8.12 -36.24
N VAL A 128 17.03 8.74 -35.74
CA VAL A 128 17.93 9.58 -36.52
C VAL A 128 19.38 9.08 -36.38
N PRO A 129 19.71 7.94 -37.01
CA PRO A 129 21.07 7.41 -36.98
C PRO A 129 22.04 8.39 -37.68
N GLY A 130 22.99 8.95 -36.92
CA GLY A 130 23.99 9.89 -37.41
C GLY A 130 23.95 11.29 -36.77
N LEU A 131 22.91 11.60 -35.98
CA LEU A 131 22.85 12.86 -35.24
C LEU A 131 23.89 12.92 -34.10
N PHE A 132 24.26 11.76 -33.57
CA PHE A 132 25.31 11.59 -32.57
C PHE A 132 26.35 10.55 -33.02
N PRO A 133 27.64 10.70 -32.66
CA PRO A 133 28.71 9.75 -32.96
C PRO A 133 28.59 8.43 -32.17
N VAL A 134 27.67 8.33 -31.21
CA VAL A 134 27.44 7.12 -30.41
C VAL A 134 26.28 6.30 -30.97
N LYS A 135 26.45 4.97 -30.97
CA LYS A 135 25.41 4.00 -31.41
C LYS A 135 24.77 3.23 -30.26
N TYR A 136 25.23 3.45 -29.02
CA TYR A 136 24.74 2.74 -27.85
C TYR A 136 23.42 3.34 -27.36
N THR A 137 22.43 2.49 -27.11
CA THR A 137 21.13 2.85 -26.55
C THR A 137 21.02 2.40 -25.10
N TYR A 138 20.23 3.12 -24.31
CA TYR A 138 20.00 2.90 -22.87
C TYR A 138 18.57 2.44 -22.58
N PHE A 139 17.93 1.74 -23.53
CA PHE A 139 16.61 1.15 -23.32
C PHE A 139 16.60 0.13 -22.18
N ASP A 140 17.69 -0.62 -22.02
CA ASP A 140 17.90 -1.56 -20.91
C ASP A 140 17.95 -0.86 -19.55
N ALA A 141 18.71 0.23 -19.44
CA ALA A 141 18.79 1.01 -18.20
C ALA A 141 17.40 1.52 -17.78
N SER A 142 16.64 2.12 -18.72
CA SER A 142 15.30 2.62 -18.42
C SER A 142 14.34 1.51 -17.97
N ALA A 143 14.25 0.41 -18.72
CA ALA A 143 13.34 -0.71 -18.42
C ALA A 143 13.71 -1.40 -17.09
N PHE A 144 15.00 -1.64 -16.89
CA PHE A 144 15.47 -2.40 -15.73
C PHE A 144 15.35 -1.60 -14.44
N ILE A 145 15.65 -0.30 -14.45
CA ILE A 145 15.45 0.58 -13.29
C ILE A 145 13.97 0.60 -12.87
N ILE A 146 13.04 0.80 -13.82
CA ILE A 146 11.59 0.78 -13.55
C ILE A 146 11.18 -0.57 -12.93
N THR A 147 11.65 -1.68 -13.51
CA THR A 147 11.31 -3.03 -13.07
C THR A 147 11.83 -3.33 -11.67
N LEU A 148 13.09 -3.01 -11.40
CA LEU A 148 13.73 -3.27 -10.11
C LEU A 148 13.08 -2.45 -8.99
N LEU A 149 12.85 -1.16 -9.23
CA LEU A 149 12.25 -0.27 -8.23
C LEU A 149 10.79 -0.63 -7.96
N MET A 150 10.02 -1.00 -8.98
CA MET A 150 8.66 -1.51 -8.76
C MET A 150 8.66 -2.85 -8.01
N THR A 151 9.65 -3.71 -8.24
CA THR A 151 9.81 -4.95 -7.48
C THR A 151 10.10 -4.65 -6.01
N GLY A 152 10.97 -3.68 -5.72
CA GLY A 152 11.24 -3.20 -4.36
C GLY A 152 9.97 -2.70 -3.66
N GLY A 153 9.19 -1.85 -4.34
CA GLY A 153 7.92 -1.36 -3.81
C GLY A 153 6.89 -2.48 -3.55
N TYR A 154 6.86 -3.53 -4.38
CA TYR A 154 6.00 -4.69 -4.14
C TYR A 154 6.45 -5.53 -2.94
N ILE A 155 7.76 -5.73 -2.74
CA ILE A 155 8.29 -6.41 -1.55
C ILE A 155 7.96 -5.59 -0.29
N GLU A 156 8.04 -4.26 -0.37
CA GLU A 156 7.65 -3.36 0.71
C GLU A 156 6.16 -3.51 1.05
N ASP A 157 5.27 -3.49 0.05
CA ASP A 157 3.82 -3.72 0.24
C ASP A 157 3.56 -5.09 0.88
N LEU A 158 4.19 -6.14 0.36
CA LEU A 158 4.05 -7.49 0.90
C LEU A 158 4.47 -7.59 2.37
N THR A 159 5.58 -6.94 2.72
CA THR A 159 6.12 -6.92 4.08
C THR A 159 5.17 -6.17 5.02
N LYS A 160 4.64 -5.02 4.58
CA LYS A 160 3.64 -4.23 5.31
C LYS A 160 2.36 -5.04 5.55
N LYS A 161 1.86 -5.75 4.52
CA LYS A 161 0.66 -6.60 4.64
C LYS A 161 0.84 -7.73 5.64
N ARG A 162 1.99 -8.42 5.61
CA ARG A 162 2.31 -9.48 6.58
C ARG A 162 2.45 -8.96 8.01
N ALA A 163 3.00 -7.77 8.20
CA ALA A 163 3.10 -7.16 9.53
C ALA A 163 1.72 -6.82 10.13
N ASN A 164 0.74 -6.47 9.29
CA ASN A 164 -0.61 -6.10 9.73
C ASN A 164 -1.60 -7.28 9.81
N SER A 165 -1.27 -8.46 9.29
CA SER A 165 -2.22 -9.58 9.24
C SER A 165 -2.56 -10.16 10.61
N SER A 166 -1.66 -10.04 11.60
CA SER A 166 -1.90 -10.56 12.96
C SER A 166 -3.04 -9.85 13.69
N ALA A 167 -3.31 -8.58 13.35
CA ALA A 167 -4.43 -7.85 13.93
C ALA A 167 -5.79 -8.38 13.41
N ASN A 168 -5.85 -8.85 12.16
CA ASN A 168 -7.09 -9.28 11.52
C ASN A 168 -7.55 -10.68 11.97
N ALA A 169 -6.66 -11.51 12.55
CA ALA A 169 -7.02 -12.81 13.10
C ALA A 169 -8.05 -12.70 14.24
N LEU A 170 -7.99 -11.62 15.04
CA LEU A 170 -8.93 -11.36 16.13
C LEU A 170 -10.36 -11.06 15.62
N LEU A 171 -10.49 -10.47 14.42
CA LEU A 171 -11.80 -10.17 13.83
C LEU A 171 -12.49 -11.42 13.27
N SER A 172 -11.73 -12.44 12.88
CA SER A 172 -12.28 -13.71 12.38
C SER A 172 -12.99 -14.55 13.44
N LEU A 173 -12.89 -14.15 14.72
CA LEU A 173 -13.56 -14.80 15.84
C LEU A 173 -15.02 -14.35 16.00
N ILE A 174 -15.43 -13.25 15.37
CA ILE A 174 -16.81 -12.76 15.46
C ILE A 174 -17.63 -13.42 14.34
N PRO A 175 -18.72 -14.14 14.65
CA PRO A 175 -19.54 -14.79 13.64
C PRO A 175 -20.38 -13.80 12.84
N ASP A 176 -20.64 -14.10 11.57
CA ASP A 176 -21.44 -13.26 10.66
C ASP A 176 -22.94 -13.22 11.03
N ARG A 177 -23.40 -14.25 11.77
CA ARG A 177 -24.81 -14.44 12.14
C ARG A 177 -24.97 -14.73 13.62
N VAL A 178 -26.10 -14.29 14.17
CA VAL A 178 -26.43 -14.44 15.58
C VAL A 178 -27.87 -14.95 15.74
N HIS A 179 -28.09 -15.84 16.71
CA HIS A 179 -29.40 -16.36 17.05
C HIS A 179 -30.11 -15.39 18.00
N ILE A 180 -31.01 -14.54 17.50
CA ILE A 180 -31.83 -13.67 18.35
C ILE A 180 -33.05 -14.45 18.86
N LEU A 181 -33.37 -14.31 20.15
CA LEU A 181 -34.51 -14.95 20.78
C LEU A 181 -35.67 -13.96 20.82
N LYS A 182 -36.66 -14.14 19.93
CA LYS A 182 -37.90 -13.35 19.89
C LYS A 182 -39.08 -14.27 20.13
N GLU A 183 -39.92 -13.95 21.11
CA GLU A 183 -41.14 -14.72 21.43
C GLU A 183 -40.88 -16.22 21.69
N GLY A 184 -39.71 -16.55 22.26
CA GLY A 184 -39.32 -17.93 22.56
C GLY A 184 -38.77 -18.72 21.37
N ILE A 185 -38.68 -18.13 20.17
CA ILE A 185 -38.12 -18.76 18.97
C ILE A 185 -36.78 -18.10 18.64
N ALA A 186 -35.74 -18.92 18.48
CA ALA A 186 -34.44 -18.48 18.01
C ALA A 186 -34.49 -18.26 16.48
N LYS A 187 -34.07 -17.08 16.03
CA LYS A 187 -34.00 -16.72 14.60
C LYS A 187 -32.63 -16.15 14.26
N ASP A 188 -32.06 -16.59 13.14
CA ASP A 188 -30.74 -16.14 12.71
C ASP A 188 -30.83 -14.77 12.02
N ILE A 189 -30.20 -13.76 12.62
CA ILE A 189 -30.05 -12.42 12.03
C ILE A 189 -28.58 -12.14 11.70
N PRO A 190 -28.30 -11.32 10.67
CA PRO A 190 -26.96 -10.78 10.45
C PRO A 190 -26.47 -9.98 11.66
N MET A 191 -25.17 -10.09 11.99
CA MET A 191 -24.57 -9.40 13.13
C MET A 191 -24.74 -7.87 13.08
N GLU A 192 -24.81 -7.27 11.88
CA GLU A 192 -25.01 -5.83 11.73
C GLU A 192 -26.35 -5.31 12.26
N ASN A 193 -27.36 -6.20 12.34
CA ASN A 193 -28.70 -5.85 12.80
C ASN A 193 -28.90 -6.06 14.30
N LEU A 194 -27.87 -6.55 15.01
CA LEU A 194 -27.94 -6.78 16.44
C LEU A 194 -27.85 -5.46 17.20
N VAL A 195 -28.77 -5.21 18.14
CA VAL A 195 -28.82 -3.97 18.92
C VAL A 195 -28.67 -4.27 20.42
N ALA A 196 -28.14 -3.31 21.18
CA ALA A 196 -28.09 -3.41 22.64
C ALA A 196 -29.52 -3.55 23.21
N GLY A 197 -29.69 -4.50 24.13
CA GLY A 197 -30.98 -4.86 24.71
C GLY A 197 -31.61 -6.12 24.14
N ASP A 198 -31.18 -6.57 22.95
CA ASP A 198 -31.63 -7.85 22.37
C ASP A 198 -31.19 -9.03 23.25
N ILE A 199 -31.99 -10.10 23.24
CA ILE A 199 -31.63 -11.37 23.88
C ILE A 199 -31.19 -12.33 22.79
N ILE A 200 -29.98 -12.85 22.92
CA ILE A 200 -29.39 -13.79 21.98
C ILE A 200 -29.21 -15.16 22.66
N GLN A 201 -29.34 -16.21 21.87
CA GLN A 201 -29.06 -17.58 22.30
C GLN A 201 -27.69 -18.00 21.77
N ILE A 202 -26.88 -18.57 22.65
CA ILE A 202 -25.53 -19.03 22.33
C ILE A 202 -25.48 -20.52 22.63
N LYS A 203 -25.18 -21.33 21.62
CA LYS A 203 -25.12 -22.79 21.74
C LYS A 203 -23.73 -23.24 22.22
N PRO A 204 -23.61 -24.46 22.78
CA PRO A 204 -22.31 -25.07 23.07
C PRO A 204 -21.41 -25.07 21.82
N GLY A 205 -20.15 -24.68 21.98
CA GLY A 205 -19.16 -24.57 20.91
C GLY A 205 -19.23 -23.30 20.05
N GLU A 206 -20.15 -22.38 20.33
CA GLU A 206 -20.23 -21.10 19.60
C GLU A 206 -19.43 -19.99 20.30
N ASN A 207 -18.83 -19.12 19.49
CA ASN A 207 -18.22 -17.89 19.99
C ASN A 207 -19.31 -16.89 20.40
N ILE A 208 -19.05 -16.16 21.49
CA ILE A 208 -19.94 -15.11 21.96
C ILE A 208 -19.82 -13.89 21.03
N PRO A 209 -20.90 -13.48 20.33
CA PRO A 209 -20.80 -12.47 19.27
C PRO A 209 -20.76 -11.03 19.81
N ALA A 210 -21.31 -10.78 21.00
CA ALA A 210 -21.47 -9.46 21.59
C ALA A 210 -21.28 -9.51 23.11
N ASP A 211 -20.90 -8.37 23.70
CA ASP A 211 -20.81 -8.27 25.16
C ASP A 211 -22.22 -8.24 25.75
N GLY A 212 -22.40 -8.87 26.91
CA GLY A 212 -23.73 -8.97 27.51
C GLY A 212 -23.74 -9.50 28.94
N THR A 213 -24.95 -9.80 29.41
CA THR A 213 -25.19 -10.41 30.72
C THR A 213 -26.07 -11.63 30.54
N VAL A 214 -25.70 -12.75 31.18
CA VAL A 214 -26.49 -13.98 31.14
C VAL A 214 -27.85 -13.72 31.81
N VAL A 215 -28.94 -14.04 31.11
CA VAL A 215 -30.31 -13.97 31.62
C VAL A 215 -30.78 -15.36 32.03
N ASP A 216 -30.41 -16.39 31.26
CA ASP A 216 -30.82 -17.77 31.50
C ASP A 216 -29.73 -18.75 31.03
N GLY A 217 -29.67 -19.91 31.67
CA GLY A 217 -28.66 -20.94 31.45
C GLY A 217 -27.38 -20.79 32.28
N THR A 218 -26.62 -21.88 32.35
CA THR A 218 -25.31 -21.96 33.01
C THR A 218 -24.33 -22.67 32.10
N SER A 219 -23.14 -22.11 31.91
CA SER A 219 -22.11 -22.70 31.06
C SER A 219 -20.72 -22.24 31.49
N GLU A 220 -19.72 -23.05 31.16
CA GLU A 220 -18.32 -22.67 31.23
C GLU A 220 -17.92 -21.93 29.97
N ILE A 221 -17.20 -20.82 30.14
CA ILE A 221 -16.71 -19.98 29.06
C ILE A 221 -15.19 -20.01 29.08
N ASP A 222 -14.59 -20.28 27.93
CA ASP A 222 -13.16 -20.13 27.70
C ASP A 222 -12.85 -18.67 27.31
N GLU A 223 -12.19 -17.96 28.23
CA GLU A 223 -11.76 -16.57 28.05
C GLU A 223 -10.27 -16.47 27.66
N SER A 224 -9.58 -17.59 27.40
CA SER A 224 -8.12 -17.68 27.18
C SER A 224 -7.62 -16.79 26.04
N MET A 225 -8.41 -16.60 24.99
CA MET A 225 -8.06 -15.74 23.84
C MET A 225 -7.97 -14.25 24.21
N LEU A 226 -8.62 -13.82 25.29
CA LEU A 226 -8.60 -12.42 25.75
C LEU A 226 -7.76 -12.23 27.00
N THR A 227 -7.88 -13.12 27.99
CA THR A 227 -7.21 -13.01 29.29
C THR A 227 -5.86 -13.71 29.32
N GLY A 228 -5.66 -14.72 28.47
CA GLY A 228 -4.50 -15.61 28.51
C GLY A 228 -4.56 -16.69 29.59
N GLU A 229 -5.65 -16.76 30.37
CA GLU A 229 -5.84 -17.77 31.41
C GLU A 229 -6.45 -19.03 30.80
N ALA A 230 -5.87 -20.20 31.08
CA ALA A 230 -6.28 -21.47 30.47
C ALA A 230 -7.52 -22.11 31.13
N GLU A 231 -7.89 -21.66 32.33
CA GLU A 231 -9.01 -22.21 33.08
C GLU A 231 -10.32 -21.53 32.67
N SER A 232 -11.32 -22.33 32.31
CA SER A 232 -12.63 -21.81 31.94
C SER A 232 -13.38 -21.25 33.14
N VAL A 233 -14.14 -20.18 32.94
CA VAL A 233 -14.89 -19.52 34.00
C VAL A 233 -16.36 -19.93 33.91
N LEU A 234 -16.93 -20.43 35.01
CA LEU A 234 -18.34 -20.73 35.10
C LEU A 234 -19.17 -19.44 35.12
N LYS A 235 -20.15 -19.32 34.22
CA LYS A 235 -21.11 -18.22 34.20
C LYS A 235 -22.51 -18.71 34.48
N ALA A 236 -23.21 -17.95 35.32
CA ALA A 236 -24.60 -18.16 35.70
C ALA A 236 -25.42 -16.88 35.46
N PRO A 237 -26.77 -16.92 35.56
CA PRO A 237 -27.61 -15.75 35.38
C PRO A 237 -27.15 -14.55 36.22
N GLY A 238 -27.04 -13.38 35.59
CA GLY A 238 -26.47 -12.16 36.16
C GLY A 238 -24.96 -11.97 35.92
N SER A 239 -24.25 -12.99 35.44
CA SER A 239 -22.80 -12.87 35.14
C SER A 239 -22.55 -12.14 33.82
N PRO A 240 -21.49 -11.31 33.72
CA PRO A 240 -21.09 -10.69 32.46
C PRO A 240 -20.38 -11.69 31.54
N VAL A 241 -20.63 -11.54 30.24
CA VAL A 241 -19.96 -12.28 29.17
C VAL A 241 -19.36 -11.32 28.16
N THR A 242 -18.22 -11.71 27.61
CA THR A 242 -17.42 -10.87 26.72
C THR A 242 -17.43 -11.46 25.31
N SER A 243 -17.57 -10.61 24.30
CA SER A 243 -17.46 -10.97 22.89
C SER A 243 -16.11 -11.66 22.59
N GLY A 244 -16.09 -12.59 21.62
CA GLY A 244 -14.89 -13.31 21.19
C GLY A 244 -14.43 -14.45 22.10
N THR A 245 -15.12 -14.67 23.22
CA THR A 245 -14.92 -15.84 24.09
C THR A 245 -15.70 -17.05 23.56
N LEU A 246 -15.30 -18.26 23.95
CA LEU A 246 -15.91 -19.50 23.48
C LEU A 246 -16.82 -20.09 24.55
N ASN A 247 -18.08 -20.36 24.19
CA ASN A 247 -19.01 -21.08 25.03
C ASN A 247 -18.75 -22.59 24.92
N LEU A 248 -18.53 -23.30 26.04
CA LEU A 248 -18.14 -24.72 26.00
C LEU A 248 -19.35 -25.67 26.00
N ASN A 249 -20.11 -25.71 27.11
CA ASN A 249 -20.89 -26.90 27.45
C ASN A 249 -22.42 -26.67 27.58
N GLY A 250 -22.88 -25.45 27.84
CA GLY A 250 -24.29 -25.10 28.09
C GLY A 250 -24.89 -24.15 27.05
N VAL A 251 -26.22 -24.10 26.97
CA VAL A 251 -26.92 -23.06 26.19
C VAL A 251 -27.09 -21.83 27.08
N LEU A 252 -26.68 -20.67 26.59
CA LEU A 252 -26.81 -19.40 27.29
C LEU A 252 -27.79 -18.49 26.56
N SER A 253 -28.70 -17.87 27.31
CA SER A 253 -29.46 -16.72 26.84
C SER A 253 -28.83 -15.46 27.40
N VAL A 254 -28.32 -14.58 26.53
CA VAL A 254 -27.54 -13.41 26.92
C VAL A 254 -28.26 -12.15 26.46
N LYS A 255 -28.44 -11.19 27.36
CA LYS A 255 -28.91 -9.85 27.03
C LYS A 255 -27.72 -9.00 26.59
N VAL A 256 -27.75 -8.50 25.36
CA VAL A 256 -26.68 -7.72 24.76
C VAL A 256 -26.56 -6.36 25.46
N THR A 257 -25.36 -6.02 25.90
CA THR A 257 -25.03 -4.70 26.49
C THR A 257 -24.25 -3.84 25.49
N ALA A 258 -23.32 -4.43 24.75
CA ALA A 258 -22.54 -3.74 23.72
C ALA A 258 -22.27 -4.64 22.51
N THR A 259 -22.43 -4.08 21.31
CA THR A 259 -22.30 -4.78 20.03
C THR A 259 -21.51 -3.92 19.03
N GLY A 260 -21.05 -4.53 17.94
CA GLY A 260 -20.30 -3.86 16.87
C GLY A 260 -19.10 -3.12 17.42
N LYS A 261 -18.94 -1.83 17.10
CA LYS A 261 -17.78 -1.00 17.50
C LYS A 261 -17.60 -0.84 19.00
N ASN A 262 -18.67 -1.01 19.78
CA ASN A 262 -18.64 -0.81 21.22
C ASN A 262 -18.26 -2.08 21.99
N SER A 263 -18.14 -3.22 21.30
CA SER A 263 -17.74 -4.49 21.92
C SER A 263 -16.29 -4.45 22.38
N THR A 264 -15.98 -5.27 23.38
CA THR A 264 -14.65 -5.38 23.97
C THR A 264 -13.61 -5.84 22.95
N VAL A 265 -13.95 -6.81 22.09
CA VAL A 265 -13.07 -7.25 20.99
C VAL A 265 -12.78 -6.12 20.02
N ASN A 266 -13.77 -5.32 19.62
CA ASN A 266 -13.53 -4.22 18.69
C ASN A 266 -12.74 -3.08 19.34
N LYS A 267 -12.91 -2.82 20.63
CA LYS A 267 -12.07 -1.88 21.38
C LYS A 267 -10.62 -2.36 21.41
N LEU A 268 -10.38 -3.62 21.79
CA LEU A 268 -9.06 -4.23 21.77
C LEU A 268 -8.43 -4.18 20.37
N TYR A 269 -9.19 -4.57 19.35
CA TYR A 269 -8.77 -4.47 17.95
C TYR A 269 -8.37 -3.03 17.59
N SER A 270 -9.21 -2.03 17.91
CA SER A 270 -8.91 -0.63 17.62
C SER A 270 -7.67 -0.12 18.36
N MET A 271 -7.45 -0.56 19.61
CA MET A 271 -6.27 -0.21 20.40
C MET A 271 -5.01 -0.85 19.81
N ILE A 272 -5.07 -2.14 19.44
CA ILE A 272 -3.98 -2.85 18.77
C ILE A 272 -3.69 -2.20 17.41
N GLN A 273 -4.73 -1.83 16.66
CA GLN A 273 -4.59 -1.17 15.38
C GLN A 273 -3.94 0.21 15.54
N MET A 274 -4.39 1.02 16.49
CA MET A 274 -3.77 2.31 16.82
C MET A 274 -2.30 2.14 17.25
N ALA A 275 -2.00 1.13 18.07
CA ALA A 275 -0.64 0.82 18.50
C ALA A 275 0.25 0.31 17.35
N SER A 276 -0.28 -0.54 16.45
CA SER A 276 0.42 -1.09 15.28
C SER A 276 0.66 -0.01 14.20
N MET A 277 -0.33 0.86 13.99
CA MET A 277 -0.20 2.05 13.14
C MET A 277 0.82 3.06 13.70
N GLY A 278 1.21 2.92 14.97
CA GLY A 278 2.32 3.65 15.60
C GLY A 278 3.69 3.46 14.92
N ARG A 279 3.82 2.54 13.94
CA ARG A 279 5.02 2.41 13.10
C ARG A 279 5.11 3.40 11.92
N ALA A 280 4.36 4.50 11.93
CA ALA A 280 4.49 5.62 10.97
C ALA A 280 5.83 6.39 11.04
N LYS A 281 6.83 5.93 11.81
CA LYS A 281 8.15 6.57 11.94
C LYS A 281 9.16 6.15 10.86
N ILE A 282 9.06 4.95 10.28
CA ILE A 282 10.06 4.47 9.30
C ILE A 282 9.84 5.12 7.92
N GLN A 283 8.58 5.27 7.49
CA GLN A 283 8.25 5.88 6.19
C GLN A 283 8.73 7.35 6.10
N LYS A 284 8.66 8.07 7.24
CA LYS A 284 9.21 9.43 7.35
C LYS A 284 10.71 9.50 7.05
N ILE A 285 11.50 8.46 7.33
CA ILE A 285 12.95 8.50 7.10
C ILE A 285 13.26 8.46 5.61
N SER A 286 12.61 7.57 4.83
CA SER A 286 12.80 7.49 3.38
C SER A 286 12.29 8.74 2.66
N ASP A 287 11.15 9.29 3.10
CA ASP A 287 10.60 10.51 2.52
C ASP A 287 11.46 11.74 2.84
N ILE A 288 11.96 11.86 4.09
CA ILE A 288 12.91 12.90 4.47
C ILE A 288 14.19 12.78 3.64
N PHE A 289 14.77 11.58 3.55
CA PHE A 289 15.99 11.36 2.76
C PHE A 289 15.78 11.78 1.31
N SER A 290 14.67 11.37 0.69
CA SER A 290 14.33 11.73 -0.69
C SER A 290 14.14 13.25 -0.87
N SER A 291 13.53 13.92 0.10
CA SER A 291 13.26 15.36 0.04
C SER A 291 14.53 16.22 0.00
N TYR A 292 15.63 15.75 0.61
CA TYR A 292 16.94 16.40 0.54
C TYR A 292 17.80 15.87 -0.62
N PHE A 293 17.81 14.55 -0.81
CA PHE A 293 18.67 13.89 -1.79
C PHE A 293 18.31 14.30 -3.23
N VAL A 294 17.02 14.32 -3.57
CA VAL A 294 16.57 14.59 -4.94
C VAL A 294 16.95 16.00 -5.40
N PRO A 295 16.67 17.09 -4.64
CA PRO A 295 17.14 18.42 -5.03
C PRO A 295 18.66 18.53 -5.16
N ILE A 296 19.42 17.89 -4.27
CA ILE A 296 20.89 17.91 -4.32
C ILE A 296 21.41 17.24 -5.60
N VAL A 297 20.90 16.05 -5.93
CA VAL A 297 21.30 15.32 -7.15
C VAL A 297 20.91 16.10 -8.40
N LEU A 298 19.70 16.67 -8.44
CA LEU A 298 19.27 17.49 -9.57
C LEU A 298 20.12 18.76 -9.72
N ALA A 299 20.46 19.42 -8.62
CA ALA A 299 21.34 20.60 -8.63
C ALA A 299 22.75 20.23 -9.11
N ALA A 300 23.30 19.09 -8.65
CA ALA A 300 24.60 18.59 -9.09
C ALA A 300 24.59 18.21 -10.57
N ALA A 301 23.56 17.49 -11.04
CA ALA A 301 23.39 17.12 -12.44
C ALA A 301 23.26 18.36 -13.33
N PHE A 302 22.42 19.33 -12.93
CA PHE A 302 22.27 20.59 -13.66
C PHE A 302 23.57 21.40 -13.69
N SER A 303 24.28 21.50 -12.56
CA SER A 303 25.56 22.21 -12.48
C SER A 303 26.64 21.55 -13.33
N SER A 304 26.70 20.21 -13.33
CA SER A 304 27.63 19.43 -14.16
C SER A 304 27.31 19.58 -15.65
N ALA A 305 26.03 19.49 -16.03
CA ALA A 305 25.60 19.72 -17.40
C ALA A 305 25.94 21.14 -17.87
N LEU A 306 25.76 22.15 -17.02
CA LEU A 306 26.08 23.54 -17.30
C LEU A 306 27.60 23.76 -17.44
N PHE A 307 28.38 23.17 -16.53
CA PHE A 307 29.84 23.21 -16.57
C PHE A 307 30.38 22.63 -17.88
N TRP A 308 29.95 21.42 -18.24
CA TRP A 308 30.38 20.77 -19.49
C TRP A 308 29.88 21.52 -20.72
N TYR A 309 28.66 22.06 -20.69
CA TYR A 309 28.12 22.87 -21.78
C TYR A 309 29.00 24.10 -22.05
N PHE A 310 29.35 24.88 -21.02
CA PHE A 310 30.20 26.07 -21.21
C PHE A 310 31.65 25.71 -21.54
N TYR A 311 32.21 24.69 -20.89
CA TYR A 311 33.59 24.26 -21.11
C TYR A 311 33.79 23.68 -22.52
N LEU A 312 32.94 22.75 -22.97
CA LEU A 312 33.07 22.12 -24.29
C LEU A 312 32.68 23.05 -25.43
N ARG A 313 31.80 24.03 -25.18
CA ARG A 313 31.52 25.10 -26.14
C ARG A 313 32.77 25.96 -26.38
N SER A 314 33.58 26.20 -25.35
CA SER A 314 34.87 26.90 -25.48
C SER A 314 35.88 26.13 -26.33
N VAL A 315 35.86 24.79 -26.26
CA VAL A 315 36.77 23.89 -27.00
C VAL A 315 36.23 23.51 -28.39
N SER A 316 35.08 24.05 -28.83
CA SER A 316 34.45 23.76 -30.13
C SER A 316 34.18 22.26 -30.42
N ASN A 317 33.93 21.47 -29.38
CA ASN A 317 33.64 20.03 -29.51
C ASN A 317 32.13 19.78 -29.66
N PRO A 318 31.65 19.03 -30.68
CA PRO A 318 30.22 18.76 -30.91
C PRO A 318 29.57 17.81 -29.88
N LEU A 319 30.32 17.32 -28.89
CA LEU A 319 29.86 16.33 -27.90
C LEU A 319 29.13 16.93 -26.69
N TYR A 320 29.03 18.26 -26.57
CA TYR A 320 28.46 18.91 -25.38
C TYR A 320 27.01 18.50 -25.10
N SER A 321 26.19 18.30 -26.15
CA SER A 321 24.79 17.86 -26.01
C SER A 321 24.70 16.43 -25.46
N ILE A 322 25.65 15.55 -25.82
CA ILE A 322 25.65 14.15 -25.39
C ILE A 322 26.02 14.07 -23.91
N ILE A 323 27.08 14.77 -23.51
CA ILE A 323 27.54 14.78 -22.12
C ILE A 323 26.50 15.44 -21.22
N ALA A 324 25.87 16.52 -21.66
CA ALA A 324 24.79 17.16 -20.90
C ALA A 324 23.60 16.23 -20.65
N ILE A 325 23.28 15.33 -21.58
CA ILE A 325 22.20 14.34 -21.42
C ILE A 325 22.65 13.14 -20.58
N LEU A 326 23.88 12.64 -20.79
CA LEU A 326 24.44 11.52 -20.03
C LEU A 326 24.57 11.80 -18.53
N VAL A 327 24.70 13.06 -18.13
CA VAL A 327 24.73 13.43 -16.70
C VAL A 327 23.42 13.09 -15.97
N PHE A 328 22.31 12.97 -16.71
CA PHE A 328 20.99 12.62 -16.15
C PHE A 328 20.61 11.13 -16.32
N VAL A 329 21.40 10.35 -17.09
CA VAL A 329 21.15 8.94 -17.42
C VAL A 329 22.03 8.05 -16.55
#